data_AF-A0AA35JUN6-F1
#
_entry.id   AF-A0AA35JUN6-F1
#
_cell.length_a   1.000
_cell.length_b   1.000
_cell.length_c   1.000
_cell.angle_alpha   90.00
_cell.angle_beta   90.00
_cell.angle_gamma   90.00
#
_symmetry.space_group_name_H-M   'P 1'
#
loop_
_entity.id
_entity.type
_entity.pdbx_description
1 polymer ?
#
loop_
_entity_poly.entity_id
_entity_poly.type
_entity_poly.pdbx_seq_one_letter_code
_entity_poly.pdbx_strand_id
1 'polypeptide(L)'
;MRGVVVVTLRLSRLHLGLATECGTMQLCIHAQNLHKLEVTGQETVAHLKAHIESLEGIVPEDQVIFLGGTPLEDDAGISDLTMLEVAVRMLGGKVHGSLVCAGKVRGQTPKVKKKKKKKKKKKKKKKKKETGRAKRRMQYNRFFLNIAPGFGKKKGPNANS
;
A
#
# COMPACT_ATOMS: atom_id res chain seq x y z
N MET A 1 14.13 -6.18 16.01
CA MET A 1 13.07 -7.08 15.54
C MET A 1 13.45 -7.51 14.13
N ARG A 2 13.74 -8.79 13.95
CA ARG A 2 14.37 -9.34 12.74
C ARG A 2 13.34 -9.31 11.60
N GLY A 3 13.56 -8.43 10.62
CA GLY A 3 12.75 -8.40 9.41
C GLY A 3 13.13 -9.56 8.52
N VAL A 4 12.19 -10.45 8.23
CA VAL A 4 12.37 -11.49 7.22
C VAL A 4 12.12 -10.82 5.87
N VAL A 5 13.21 -10.56 5.16
CA VAL A 5 13.18 -10.14 3.75
C VAL A 5 12.94 -11.42 2.95
N VAL A 6 11.75 -11.59 2.39
CA VAL A 6 11.50 -12.65 1.41
C VAL A 6 12.14 -12.21 0.10
N VAL A 7 13.42 -12.54 -0.06
CA VAL A 7 14.11 -12.43 -1.34
C VAL A 7 13.71 -13.66 -2.15
N THR A 8 12.81 -13.51 -3.11
CA THR A 8 12.55 -14.54 -4.12
C THR A 8 13.75 -14.61 -5.07
N LEU A 9 14.79 -15.34 -4.66
CA LEU A 9 15.89 -15.69 -5.56
C LEU A 9 15.40 -16.77 -6.52
N ARG A 10 15.09 -16.36 -7.75
CA ARG A 10 14.96 -17.25 -8.90
C ARG A 10 16.33 -17.90 -9.14
N LEU A 11 16.53 -19.13 -8.69
CA LEU A 11 17.73 -19.92 -8.98
C LEU A 11 17.34 -21.22 -9.68
N SER A 12 17.57 -21.20 -10.99
CA SER A 12 17.99 -22.30 -11.87
C SER A 12 17.41 -23.70 -11.64
N ARG A 13 16.63 -24.11 -12.64
CA ARG A 13 16.34 -25.47 -13.11
C ARG A 13 17.56 -26.41 -12.96
N LEU A 14 17.56 -27.22 -11.91
CA LEU A 14 18.39 -28.44 -11.84
C LEU A 14 17.43 -29.64 -11.85
N HIS A 15 17.33 -30.27 -13.02
CA HIS A 15 16.77 -31.61 -13.14
C HIS A 15 17.77 -32.58 -12.51
N LEU A 16 17.39 -33.17 -11.39
CA LEU A 16 18.04 -34.39 -10.91
C LEU A 16 16.94 -35.44 -10.71
N GLY A 17 16.58 -36.09 -11.81
CA GLY A 17 15.79 -37.32 -11.78
C GLY A 17 16.68 -38.45 -11.26
N LEU A 18 16.39 -38.94 -10.07
CA LEU A 18 16.90 -40.22 -9.58
C LEU A 18 15.76 -41.21 -9.70
N ALA A 19 15.89 -42.12 -10.66
CA ALA A 19 15.04 -43.29 -10.77
C ALA A 19 15.35 -44.20 -9.58
N THR A 20 14.37 -44.41 -8.70
CA THR A 20 14.38 -45.48 -7.71
C THR A 20 13.69 -46.69 -8.31
N GLU A 21 14.37 -47.83 -8.29
CA GLU A 21 13.80 -49.14 -8.57
C GLU A 21 12.67 -49.40 -7.55
N CYS A 22 11.52 -49.89 -8.03
CA CYS A 22 10.21 -49.97 -7.35
C CYS A 22 9.31 -48.75 -7.63
N GLY A 23 8.11 -48.99 -8.20
CA GLY A 23 7.15 -48.03 -8.76
C GLY A 23 6.54 -47.00 -7.78
N THR A 24 7.41 -46.24 -7.11
CA THR A 24 7.11 -45.13 -6.21
C THR A 24 7.77 -43.88 -6.78
N MET A 25 7.03 -42.78 -6.83
CA MET A 25 7.53 -41.48 -7.32
C MET A 25 8.03 -40.66 -6.14
N GLN A 26 9.10 -39.87 -6.33
CA GLN A 26 9.58 -38.97 -5.29
C GLN A 26 9.16 -37.53 -5.59
N LEU A 27 8.55 -36.87 -4.61
CA LEU A 27 8.10 -35.48 -4.68
C LEU A 27 8.91 -34.59 -3.72
N CYS A 28 9.32 -33.41 -4.20
CA CYS A 28 10.02 -32.42 -3.40
C CYS A 28 9.05 -31.28 -3.03
N ILE A 29 8.79 -31.11 -1.74
CA ILE A 29 7.97 -30.02 -1.19
C ILE A 29 8.91 -28.97 -0.60
N HIS A 30 8.82 -27.75 -1.13
CA HIS A 30 9.52 -26.60 -0.61
C HIS A 30 8.55 -25.74 0.21
N ALA A 31 8.66 -25.83 1.53
CA ALA A 31 7.86 -25.06 2.47
C ALA A 31 8.78 -24.24 3.39
N GLN A 32 8.71 -24.36 4.73
CA GLN A 32 9.75 -23.81 5.60
C GLN A 32 11.08 -24.55 5.43
N ASN A 33 10.99 -25.87 5.26
CA ASN A 33 12.10 -26.73 4.90
C ASN A 33 11.81 -27.50 3.60
N LEU A 34 12.87 -28.05 3.00
CA LEU A 34 12.74 -28.92 1.84
C LEU A 34 12.48 -30.36 2.31
N HIS A 35 11.30 -30.89 1.99
CA HIS A 35 10.90 -32.27 2.29
C HIS A 35 10.87 -33.12 1.02
N LYS A 36 11.30 -34.37 1.13
CA LYS A 36 11.19 -35.38 0.06
C LYS A 36 10.16 -36.42 0.51
N LEU A 37 9.11 -36.60 -0.27
CA LEU A 37 8.06 -37.58 -0.01
C LEU A 37 8.07 -38.66 -1.09
N GLU A 38 7.90 -39.91 -0.69
CA GLU A 38 7.65 -41.02 -1.60
C GLU A 38 6.14 -41.16 -1.76
N VAL A 39 5.66 -41.02 -2.99
CA VAL A 39 4.23 -41.00 -3.34
C VAL A 39 3.93 -42.10 -4.34
N THR A 40 2.75 -42.70 -4.22
CA THR A 40 2.29 -43.80 -5.11
C THR A 40 1.62 -43.30 -6.40
N GLY A 41 1.55 -41.97 -6.59
CA GLY A 41 0.91 -41.34 -7.75
C GLY A 41 -0.62 -41.29 -7.70
N GLN A 42 -1.23 -41.82 -6.64
CA GLN A 42 -2.68 -41.77 -6.39
C GLN A 42 -3.10 -40.67 -5.41
N GLU A 43 -2.13 -39.96 -4.85
CA GLU A 43 -2.36 -38.91 -3.86
C GLU A 43 -2.87 -37.62 -4.54
N THR A 44 -3.67 -36.89 -3.78
CA THR A 44 -4.24 -35.59 -4.15
C THR A 44 -3.57 -34.50 -3.31
N VAL A 45 -3.77 -33.25 -3.73
CA VAL A 45 -3.28 -32.06 -2.99
C VAL A 45 -3.80 -32.06 -1.54
N ALA A 46 -5.03 -32.52 -1.29
CA ALA A 46 -5.56 -32.65 0.08
C ALA A 46 -4.71 -33.59 0.97
N HIS A 47 -4.23 -34.72 0.42
CA HIS A 47 -3.37 -35.65 1.14
C HIS A 47 -2.00 -35.02 1.46
N LEU A 48 -1.43 -34.25 0.52
CA LEU A 48 -0.20 -33.52 0.77
C LEU A 48 -0.35 -32.47 1.86
N LYS A 49 -1.48 -31.74 1.90
CA LYS A 49 -1.71 -30.73 2.93
C LYS A 49 -1.71 -31.32 4.34
N ALA A 50 -2.31 -32.50 4.51
CA ALA A 50 -2.30 -33.23 5.77
C ALA A 50 -0.87 -33.70 6.15
N HIS A 51 -0.08 -34.13 5.17
CA HIS A 51 1.33 -34.47 5.40
C HIS A 51 2.17 -33.26 5.81
N ILE A 52 1.98 -32.11 5.16
CA ILE A 52 2.66 -30.85 5.50
C ILE A 52 2.27 -30.38 6.90
N GLU A 53 1.00 -30.53 7.31
CA GLU A 53 0.57 -30.21 8.68
C GLU A 53 1.33 -31.05 9.71
N SER A 54 1.52 -32.34 9.44
CA SER A 54 2.27 -33.23 10.33
C SER A 54 3.77 -32.88 10.41
N LEU A 55 4.36 -32.34 9.34
CA LEU A 55 5.79 -32.03 9.26
C LEU A 55 6.13 -30.61 9.75
N GLU A 56 5.33 -29.62 9.39
CA GLU A 56 5.60 -28.20 9.66
C GLU A 56 4.60 -27.54 10.61
N GLY A 57 3.51 -28.23 11.00
CA GLY A 57 2.51 -27.71 11.92
C GLY A 57 1.62 -26.60 11.35
N ILE A 58 1.51 -26.51 10.02
CA ILE A 58 0.67 -25.51 9.33
C ILE A 58 -0.71 -26.13 9.09
N VAL A 59 -1.78 -25.47 9.53
CA VAL A 59 -3.17 -25.95 9.33
C VAL A 59 -3.49 -26.01 7.82
N PRO A 60 -4.14 -27.07 7.32
CA PRO A 60 -4.42 -27.24 5.88
C PRO A 60 -5.19 -26.08 5.24
N GLU A 61 -6.03 -25.40 6.00
CA GLU A 61 -6.78 -24.20 5.55
C GLU A 61 -5.86 -23.01 5.21
N ASP A 62 -4.75 -22.90 5.93
CA ASP A 62 -3.76 -21.85 5.74
C ASP A 62 -2.75 -22.22 4.65
N GLN A 63 -2.72 -23.45 4.18
CA GLN A 63 -1.77 -23.90 3.15
C GLN A 63 -2.28 -23.59 1.74
N VAL A 64 -1.40 -23.02 0.91
CA VAL A 64 -1.57 -22.90 -0.53
C VAL A 64 -0.41 -23.60 -1.21
N ILE A 65 -0.71 -24.66 -1.96
CA ILE A 65 0.28 -25.45 -2.69
C ILE A 65 0.34 -24.91 -4.13
N PHE A 66 1.55 -24.66 -4.62
CA PHE A 66 1.82 -24.11 -5.94
C PHE A 66 2.62 -25.07 -6.79
N LEU A 67 2.24 -25.14 -8.06
CA LEU A 67 3.02 -25.77 -9.12
C LEU A 67 3.46 -24.71 -10.13
N GLY A 68 4.76 -24.41 -10.18
CA GLY A 68 5.31 -23.41 -11.10
C GLY A 68 4.74 -22.00 -10.89
N GLY A 69 4.28 -21.68 -9.68
CA GLY A 69 3.62 -20.41 -9.34
C GLY A 69 2.10 -20.40 -9.54
N THR A 70 1.50 -21.51 -9.97
CA THR A 70 0.04 -21.67 -10.12
C THR A 70 -0.52 -22.39 -8.89
N PRO A 71 -1.51 -21.82 -8.16
CA PRO A 71 -2.09 -22.49 -7.01
C PRO A 71 -2.90 -23.71 -7.47
N LEU A 72 -2.79 -24.81 -6.72
CA LEU A 72 -3.52 -26.04 -6.96
C LEU A 72 -4.75 -26.14 -6.04
N GLU A 73 -5.83 -26.69 -6.59
CA GLU A 73 -7.03 -27.07 -5.85
C GLU A 73 -6.85 -28.43 -5.17
N ASP A 74 -7.66 -28.69 -4.13
CA ASP A 74 -7.51 -29.89 -3.28
C ASP A 74 -7.70 -31.22 -4.03
N ASP A 75 -8.50 -31.22 -5.10
CA ASP A 75 -8.79 -32.39 -5.93
C ASP A 75 -7.76 -32.61 -7.06
N ALA A 76 -6.76 -31.74 -7.19
CA ALA A 76 -5.76 -31.87 -8.24
C ALA A 76 -4.87 -33.11 -7.99
N GLY A 77 -4.74 -33.94 -9.03
CA GLY A 77 -3.83 -35.08 -9.04
C GLY A 77 -2.37 -34.65 -9.22
N ILE A 78 -1.46 -35.39 -8.60
CA ILE A 78 -0.04 -35.09 -8.59
C ILE A 78 0.66 -35.96 -9.64
N SER A 79 0.91 -35.41 -10.82
CA SER A 79 1.64 -36.12 -11.88
C SER A 79 3.09 -35.63 -12.00
N ASP A 80 4.00 -36.60 -12.04
CA ASP A 80 5.39 -36.64 -12.51
C ASP A 80 6.31 -35.42 -12.21
N LEU A 81 7.17 -35.62 -11.21
CA LEU A 81 8.46 -34.92 -10.99
C LEU A 81 8.42 -33.41 -10.79
N THR A 82 7.33 -32.90 -10.24
CA THR A 82 7.15 -31.46 -10.10
C THR A 82 7.41 -31.01 -8.66
N MET A 83 8.45 -30.22 -8.47
CA MET A 83 8.69 -29.51 -7.22
C MET A 83 7.46 -28.66 -6.86
N LEU A 84 6.93 -28.84 -5.66
CA LEU A 84 5.78 -28.08 -5.15
C LEU A 84 6.26 -27.03 -4.14
N GLU A 85 5.69 -25.82 -4.22
CA GLU A 85 5.98 -24.74 -3.28
C GLU A 85 4.77 -24.51 -2.38
N VAL A 86 4.98 -24.39 -1.07
CA VAL A 86 3.92 -24.15 -0.10
C VAL A 86 4.03 -22.72 0.40
N ALA A 87 2.94 -21.96 0.28
CA ALA A 87 2.81 -20.67 0.94
C ALA A 87 1.71 -20.72 1.99
N VAL A 88 1.89 -19.93 3.06
CA VAL A 88 0.90 -19.76 4.11
C VAL A 88 0.02 -18.55 3.79
N ARG A 89 -1.31 -18.71 3.85
CA ARG A 89 -2.28 -17.62 3.73
C ARG A 89 -2.12 -16.69 4.91
N MET A 90 -1.39 -15.60 4.73
CA MET A 90 -1.30 -14.57 5.75
C MET A 90 -2.52 -13.65 5.71
N LEU A 91 -3.38 -13.72 6.71
CA LEU A 91 -4.45 -12.75 6.94
C LEU A 91 -3.85 -11.43 7.46
N GLY A 92 -3.42 -10.55 6.54
CA GLY A 92 -3.06 -9.17 6.84
C GLY A 92 -1.60 -8.80 6.57
N GLY A 93 -1.36 -8.22 5.39
CA GLY A 93 -0.10 -7.57 5.07
C GLY A 93 0.01 -6.18 5.67
N LYS A 94 1.22 -5.79 6.08
CA LYS A 94 1.52 -4.45 6.59
C LYS A 94 1.37 -3.41 5.47
N VAL A 95 0.29 -2.64 5.50
CA VAL A 95 0.03 -1.53 4.57
C VAL A 95 1.18 -0.53 4.65
N HIS A 96 1.89 -0.34 3.54
CA HIS A 96 2.93 0.68 3.43
C HIS A 96 2.28 2.06 3.27
N GLY A 97 2.32 2.83 4.37
CA GLY A 97 1.69 4.15 4.46
C GLY A 97 1.32 4.47 5.90
N SER A 98 2.32 4.62 6.77
CA SER A 98 2.04 4.89 8.19
C SER A 98 1.38 6.26 8.36
N LEU A 99 0.24 6.31 9.06
CA LEU A 99 -0.46 7.56 9.40
C LEU A 99 0.29 8.44 10.42
N VAL A 100 1.52 8.08 10.78
CA VAL A 100 2.38 8.75 11.76
C VAL A 100 2.64 10.22 11.42
N CYS A 101 2.59 10.59 10.14
CA CYS A 101 2.81 11.97 9.68
C CYS A 101 1.53 12.83 9.62
N ALA A 102 0.36 12.30 9.99
CA ALA A 102 -0.89 13.04 9.96
C ALA A 102 -0.87 14.23 10.93
N GLY A 103 -1.07 15.45 10.41
CA GLY A 103 -1.19 16.66 11.23
C GLY A 103 0.14 17.26 11.74
N LYS A 104 1.30 16.68 11.42
CA LYS A 104 2.63 17.14 11.87
C LYS A 104 2.85 18.64 11.63
N VAL A 105 2.57 19.11 10.41
CA VAL A 105 2.76 20.53 10.03
C VAL A 105 1.80 21.47 10.78
N ARG A 106 0.56 21.04 11.01
CA ARG A 106 -0.44 21.83 11.73
C ARG A 106 -0.09 21.97 13.22
N GLY A 107 0.53 20.95 13.82
CA GLY A 107 1.00 20.98 15.20
C GLY A 107 2.28 21.80 15.39
N GLN A 108 3.19 21.75 14.42
CA GLN A 108 4.48 22.45 14.48
C GLN A 108 4.38 23.96 14.25
N THR A 109 3.36 24.42 13.50
CA THR A 109 3.21 25.85 13.18
C THR A 109 2.80 26.67 14.41
N PRO A 110 3.52 27.77 14.74
CA PRO A 110 3.19 28.60 15.90
C PRO A 110 1.82 29.25 15.74
N LYS A 111 0.97 29.14 16.78
CA LYS A 111 -0.42 29.63 16.74
C LYS A 111 -0.49 31.15 16.89
N VAL A 112 -0.28 31.87 15.78
CA VAL A 112 -0.29 33.33 15.76
C VAL A 112 -1.66 33.90 16.18
N LYS A 113 -1.70 34.57 17.34
CA LYS A 113 -2.91 35.27 17.84
C LYS A 113 -3.31 36.36 16.84
N LYS A 114 -4.58 36.37 16.42
CA LYS A 114 -5.13 37.44 15.57
C LYS A 114 -5.03 38.79 16.33
N LYS A 115 -4.15 39.70 15.89
CA LYS A 115 -3.92 41.03 16.51
C LYS A 115 -5.26 41.76 16.81
N LYS A 116 -5.58 41.99 18.09
CA LYS A 116 -6.85 42.60 18.57
C LYS A 116 -7.06 44.04 18.08
N LYS A 117 -6.02 44.85 17.90
CA LYS A 117 -6.12 46.27 17.47
C LYS A 117 -6.62 46.41 16.01
N LYS A 118 -6.12 45.56 15.09
CA LYS A 118 -6.66 45.43 13.72
C LYS A 118 -8.04 44.77 13.74
N LYS A 119 -8.32 43.82 14.65
CA LYS A 119 -9.66 43.21 14.82
C LYS A 119 -10.72 44.18 15.36
N LYS A 120 -10.44 45.14 16.25
CA LYS A 120 -11.41 46.12 16.76
C LYS A 120 -11.75 47.18 15.69
N LYS A 121 -10.74 47.77 15.01
CA LYS A 121 -10.94 48.64 13.84
C LYS A 121 -11.59 47.89 12.66
N LYS A 122 -11.18 46.65 12.39
CA LYS A 122 -11.78 45.81 11.33
C LYS A 122 -13.13 45.25 11.74
N LYS A 123 -13.49 45.03 13.01
CA LYS A 123 -14.85 44.63 13.45
C LYS A 123 -15.81 45.83 13.42
N LYS A 124 -15.34 47.07 13.70
CA LYS A 124 -16.12 48.30 13.47
C LYS A 124 -16.30 48.58 11.95
N LYS A 125 -15.24 48.45 11.14
CA LYS A 125 -15.28 48.59 9.66
C LYS A 125 -15.88 47.37 8.92
N LYS A 126 -16.01 46.22 9.57
CA LYS A 126 -16.66 44.99 9.05
C LYS A 126 -18.08 44.81 9.60
N LYS A 127 -18.50 45.60 10.62
CA LYS A 127 -19.90 45.65 11.05
C LYS A 127 -20.83 46.25 10.00
N LYS A 128 -20.30 46.91 8.96
CA LYS A 128 -20.90 46.99 7.63
C LYS A 128 -19.79 47.34 6.63
N LYS A 129 -19.07 46.32 6.10
CA LYS A 129 -18.53 46.53 4.76
C LYS A 129 -19.76 46.68 3.88
N GLU A 130 -19.87 47.77 3.13
CA GLU A 130 -21.01 47.93 2.24
C GLU A 130 -21.09 46.71 1.30
N THR A 131 -22.30 46.25 1.07
CA THR A 131 -22.64 45.10 0.23
C THR A 131 -23.59 45.56 -0.88
N GLY A 132 -23.82 44.71 -1.87
CA GLY A 132 -24.72 45.02 -2.99
C GLY A 132 -24.26 46.23 -3.81
N ARG A 133 -25.21 47.09 -4.17
CA ARG A 133 -25.02 48.22 -5.09
C ARG A 133 -23.98 49.22 -4.58
N ALA A 134 -24.00 49.55 -3.29
CA ALA A 134 -23.06 50.49 -2.68
C ALA A 134 -21.60 49.99 -2.80
N LYS A 135 -21.38 48.69 -2.56
CA LYS A 135 -20.07 48.05 -2.78
C LYS A 135 -19.61 48.12 -4.24
N ARG A 136 -20.53 47.87 -5.18
CA ARG A 136 -20.22 47.91 -6.62
C ARG A 136 -19.86 49.32 -7.08
N ARG A 137 -20.56 50.34 -6.57
CA ARG A 137 -20.21 51.76 -6.81
C ARG A 137 -18.82 52.09 -6.30
N MET A 138 -18.48 51.70 -5.06
CA MET A 138 -17.12 51.90 -4.53
C MET A 138 -16.04 51.18 -5.35
N GLN A 139 -16.32 49.96 -5.83
CA GLN A 139 -15.39 49.23 -6.69
C GLN A 139 -15.20 49.95 -8.03
N TYR A 140 -16.27 50.39 -8.68
CA TYR A 140 -16.20 51.12 -9.95
C TYR A 140 -15.36 52.40 -9.80
N ASN A 141 -15.65 53.22 -8.80
CA ASN A 141 -14.88 54.44 -8.55
C ASN A 141 -13.40 54.12 -8.30
N ARG A 142 -13.08 53.05 -7.56
CA ARG A 142 -11.70 52.64 -7.29
C ARG A 142 -10.96 52.08 -8.50
N PHE A 143 -11.66 51.38 -9.39
CA PHE A 143 -11.06 50.73 -10.56
C PHE A 143 -11.03 51.59 -11.81
N PHE A 144 -11.85 52.63 -11.91
CA PHE A 144 -11.99 53.40 -13.15
C PHE A 144 -11.83 54.91 -12.94
N LEU A 145 -12.55 55.50 -11.98
CA LEU A 145 -12.56 56.96 -11.82
C LEU A 145 -11.35 57.50 -11.05
N ASN A 146 -10.91 56.79 -10.00
CA ASN A 146 -9.87 57.25 -9.09
C ASN A 146 -8.48 56.69 -9.45
N ILE A 147 -8.34 55.96 -10.57
CA ILE A 147 -7.05 55.51 -11.04
C ILE A 147 -6.38 56.67 -11.78
N ALA A 148 -5.27 57.17 -11.25
CA ALA A 148 -4.37 58.03 -12.02
C ALA A 148 -3.55 57.13 -12.97
N PRO A 149 -3.61 57.30 -14.30
CA PRO A 149 -2.76 56.56 -15.22
C PRO A 149 -1.32 57.05 -15.07
N GLY A 150 -0.53 56.34 -14.27
CA GLY A 150 0.92 56.53 -14.21
C GLY A 150 1.61 55.87 -15.41
N PHE A 151 2.76 56.41 -15.82
CA PHE A 151 3.64 55.73 -16.77
C PHE A 151 4.24 54.46 -16.12
N GLY A 152 4.22 53.35 -16.85
CA GLY A 152 4.77 52.06 -16.42
C GLY A 152 3.72 50.95 -16.18
N LYS A 153 4.17 49.83 -15.62
CA LYS A 153 3.31 48.63 -15.43
C LYS A 153 2.24 48.90 -14.36
N LYS A 154 0.98 48.59 -14.69
CA LYS A 154 -0.16 48.75 -13.77
C LYS A 154 0.06 47.92 -12.49
N LYS A 155 0.09 48.57 -11.32
CA LYS A 155 0.18 47.89 -10.02
C LYS A 155 -1.14 47.22 -9.65
N GLY A 156 -1.05 45.97 -9.17
CA GLY A 156 -2.21 45.20 -8.71
C GLY A 156 -2.78 45.73 -7.37
N PRO A 157 -4.07 45.49 -7.09
CA PRO A 157 -4.77 46.04 -5.92
C PRO A 157 -4.29 45.51 -4.55
N ASN A 158 -3.43 44.49 -4.54
CA ASN A 158 -2.83 43.88 -3.35
C ASN A 158 -1.31 43.68 -3.55
N ALA A 159 -0.66 44.59 -4.27
CA ALA A 159 0.80 44.65 -4.33
C ALA A 159 1.34 45.06 -2.94
N ASN A 160 2.37 44.35 -2.47
CA ASN A 160 3.04 44.62 -1.19
C ASN A 160 4.34 45.46 -1.39
N SER A 161 4.59 45.93 -2.61
CA SER A 161 5.77 46.69 -3.04
C SER A 161 5.55 48.18 -3.14
#